data_AF-A0A6J6UGI9-F1
#
_entry.id   AF-A0A6J6UGI9-F1
#
_cell.length_a   1.000
_cell.length_b   1.000
_cell.length_c   1.000
_cell.angle_alpha   90.00
_cell.angle_beta   90.00
_cell.angle_gamma   90.00
#
_symmetry.space_group_name_H-M   'P 1'
#
loop_
_entity.id
_entity.type
_entity.pdbx_description
1 polymer ?
#
loop_
_entity_poly.entity_id
_entity_poly.type
_entity_poly.pdbx_seq_one_letter_code
_entity_poly.pdbx_strand_id
1 'polypeptide(L)'
;MQPGDLGVGDVLVTPTDDLRLIAGLTGEDDLETASSASPLNGFWELGLGRVRVLSVVGRDEAAERWFDGDMGPSAAMAKSATNNCSTCGFLLPIGGPLGQMFGVCANLIAPADGHVVAMNYGCGGHSEVTLEVSVPLAENATDEFGWDHLDLSEPDLVITEPTEDDLVGDVLGDQTLLAAGAILEVADATDPADETGEGDTNPPTLDAELTVEDRQDDTDN
;
A
#
# COMPACT_ATOMS: atom_id res chain seq x y z
N MET A 1 -37.35 9.97 6.88
CA MET A 1 -35.91 10.12 7.19
C MET A 1 -35.14 9.49 6.07
N GLN A 2 -34.46 10.29 5.29
CA GLN A 2 -33.49 9.90 4.27
C GLN A 2 -32.08 9.88 4.90
N PRO A 3 -31.12 9.15 4.28
CA PRO A 3 -29.72 9.24 4.67
C PRO A 3 -29.26 10.71 4.65
N GLY A 4 -28.63 11.17 5.73
CA GLY A 4 -28.14 12.55 5.86
C GLY A 4 -29.10 13.53 6.57
N ASP A 5 -30.33 13.13 6.89
CA ASP A 5 -31.31 13.99 7.57
C ASP A 5 -31.01 14.23 9.07
N LEU A 6 -30.01 13.56 9.65
CA LEU A 6 -29.67 13.71 11.07
C LEU A 6 -28.71 14.89 11.29
N GLY A 7 -29.12 15.83 12.13
CA GLY A 7 -28.34 16.99 12.54
C GLY A 7 -27.67 16.82 13.92
N VAL A 8 -26.89 17.83 14.32
CA VAL A 8 -26.23 17.87 15.62
C VAL A 8 -27.28 17.94 16.74
N GLY A 9 -27.27 16.96 17.63
CA GLY A 9 -28.19 16.87 18.78
C GLY A 9 -29.44 16.04 18.52
N ASP A 10 -29.69 15.58 17.30
CA ASP A 10 -30.79 14.67 17.00
C ASP A 10 -30.52 13.28 17.62
N VAL A 11 -31.53 12.70 18.25
CA VAL A 11 -31.49 11.35 18.80
C VAL A 11 -32.50 10.48 18.06
N LEU A 12 -32.00 9.49 17.33
CA LEU A 12 -32.84 8.50 16.67
C LEU A 12 -33.04 7.30 17.61
N VAL A 13 -34.30 6.98 17.91
CA VAL A 13 -34.63 5.79 18.70
C VAL A 13 -34.51 4.56 17.81
N THR A 14 -33.68 3.60 18.21
CA THR A 14 -33.58 2.29 17.54
C THR A 14 -34.83 1.46 17.81
N PRO A 15 -35.55 1.00 16.78
CA PRO A 15 -36.65 0.06 16.96
C PRO A 15 -36.18 -1.23 17.64
N THR A 16 -37.01 -1.82 18.51
CA THR A 16 -36.67 -3.06 19.22
C THR A 16 -36.41 -4.23 18.27
N ASP A 17 -37.15 -4.27 17.14
CA ASP A 17 -37.12 -5.34 16.14
C ASP A 17 -36.35 -4.93 14.87
N ASP A 18 -35.33 -4.07 14.98
CA ASP A 18 -34.48 -3.71 13.83
C ASP A 18 -33.66 -4.91 13.36
N LEU A 19 -34.04 -5.50 12.21
CA LEU A 19 -33.43 -6.68 11.61
C LEU A 19 -31.94 -6.49 11.28
N ARG A 20 -31.48 -5.25 11.17
CA ARG A 20 -30.07 -4.93 10.89
C ARG A 20 -29.19 -5.11 12.12
N LEU A 21 -29.76 -5.35 13.28
CA LEU A 21 -29.05 -5.50 14.54
C LEU A 21 -29.31 -6.86 15.17
N ILE A 22 -28.27 -7.44 15.75
CA ILE A 22 -28.36 -8.60 16.64
C ILE A 22 -27.74 -8.26 18.00
N ALA A 23 -28.02 -9.07 19.01
CA ALA A 23 -27.35 -8.96 20.30
C ALA A 23 -25.83 -9.11 20.10
N GLY A 24 -25.06 -8.20 20.69
CA GLY A 24 -23.61 -8.34 20.76
C GLY A 24 -23.23 -9.33 21.85
N LEU A 25 -22.04 -9.92 21.73
CA LEU A 25 -21.45 -10.73 22.81
C LEU A 25 -21.12 -9.79 23.98
N THR A 26 -21.75 -10.00 25.13
CA THR A 26 -21.64 -9.09 26.29
C THR A 26 -20.70 -9.59 27.39
N GLY A 27 -20.02 -10.71 27.17
CA GLY A 27 -19.08 -11.30 28.13
C GLY A 27 -19.76 -12.09 29.27
N GLU A 28 -21.09 -12.05 29.37
CA GLU A 28 -21.90 -12.99 30.16
C GLU A 28 -22.25 -14.26 29.35
N ASP A 29 -21.98 -14.23 28.05
CA ASP A 29 -22.18 -15.34 27.12
C ASP A 29 -21.05 -16.37 27.24
N ASP A 30 -21.39 -17.66 27.26
CA ASP A 30 -20.43 -18.75 27.34
C ASP A 30 -19.48 -18.77 26.13
N LEU A 31 -18.18 -18.64 26.40
CA LEU A 31 -17.12 -18.55 25.40
C LEU A 31 -16.97 -19.84 24.57
N GLU A 32 -17.33 -21.01 25.12
CA GLU A 32 -17.34 -22.26 24.34
C GLU A 32 -18.47 -22.26 23.30
N THR A 33 -19.62 -21.70 23.63
CA THR A 33 -20.74 -21.55 22.69
C THR A 33 -20.45 -20.47 21.64
N ALA A 34 -19.76 -19.39 22.02
CA ALA A 34 -19.37 -18.31 21.10
C ALA A 34 -18.25 -18.69 20.13
N SER A 35 -17.33 -19.57 20.54
CA SER A 35 -16.23 -20.06 19.71
C SER A 35 -16.62 -21.24 18.80
N SER A 36 -17.70 -21.96 19.10
CA SER A 36 -18.17 -23.13 18.35
C SER A 36 -19.15 -22.82 17.20
N ALA A 37 -19.62 -21.57 17.04
CA ALA A 37 -20.48 -21.14 15.93
C ALA A 37 -19.78 -21.00 14.54
N SER A 38 -18.72 -21.79 14.29
CA SER A 38 -18.04 -22.01 13.00
C SER A 38 -17.11 -20.90 12.47
N PRO A 39 -16.19 -21.23 11.53
CA PRO A 39 -14.74 -21.18 11.71
C PRO A 39 -14.18 -19.83 11.20
N LEU A 40 -14.05 -18.84 12.07
CA LEU A 40 -13.38 -17.58 11.71
C LEU A 40 -12.45 -17.16 12.84
N ASN A 41 -11.21 -17.63 12.75
CA ASN A 41 -9.98 -17.06 13.31
C ASN A 41 -10.18 -15.78 14.16
N GLY A 42 -10.57 -15.97 15.41
CA GLY A 42 -10.05 -15.27 16.59
C GLY A 42 -9.96 -13.75 16.64
N PHE A 43 -10.56 -12.95 15.75
CA PHE A 43 -10.26 -11.51 15.77
C PHE A 43 -11.37 -10.50 15.45
N TRP A 44 -12.57 -10.85 14.99
CA TRP A 44 -13.44 -9.81 14.43
C TRP A 44 -14.88 -9.85 14.92
N GLU A 45 -15.12 -9.01 15.94
CA GLU A 45 -16.41 -8.70 16.56
C GLU A 45 -16.74 -9.44 17.87
N LEU A 46 -15.73 -9.77 18.68
CA LEU A 46 -15.96 -9.76 20.12
C LEU A 46 -16.57 -8.40 20.44
N GLY A 47 -17.89 -8.37 20.70
CA GLY A 47 -18.64 -7.17 20.98
C GLY A 47 -17.87 -6.41 22.04
N LEU A 48 -17.29 -5.28 21.68
CA LEU A 48 -16.40 -4.46 22.53
C LEU A 48 -17.19 -3.85 23.71
N GLY A 49 -17.92 -4.67 24.46
CA GLY A 49 -18.99 -4.28 25.37
C GLY A 49 -20.25 -3.73 24.68
N ARG A 50 -20.42 -3.92 23.36
CA ARG A 50 -21.60 -3.38 22.64
C ARG A 50 -22.82 -4.26 22.84
N VAL A 51 -23.92 -3.66 23.31
CA VAL A 51 -25.22 -4.34 23.51
C VAL A 51 -25.78 -4.93 22.21
N ARG A 52 -25.53 -4.27 21.07
CA ARG A 52 -25.94 -4.73 19.74
C ARG A 52 -24.81 -4.57 18.73
N VAL A 53 -24.75 -5.45 17.76
CA VAL A 53 -23.83 -5.41 16.62
C VAL A 53 -24.60 -5.61 15.31
N LEU A 54 -23.94 -5.34 14.18
CA LEU A 54 -24.56 -5.41 12.87
C LEU A 54 -24.87 -6.88 12.53
N SER A 55 -26.12 -7.16 12.14
CA SER A 55 -26.54 -8.46 11.65
C SER A 55 -25.99 -8.71 10.24
N VAL A 56 -26.18 -9.93 9.72
CA VAL A 56 -25.89 -10.24 8.31
C VAL A 56 -26.68 -9.32 7.38
N VAL A 57 -27.99 -9.13 7.64
CA VAL A 57 -28.85 -8.22 6.87
C VAL A 57 -28.30 -6.80 6.89
N GLY A 58 -27.88 -6.30 8.05
CA GLY A 58 -27.31 -4.96 8.16
C GLY A 58 -25.98 -4.81 7.40
N ARG A 59 -25.16 -5.87 7.35
CA ARG A 59 -23.91 -5.89 6.57
C ARG A 59 -24.19 -5.90 5.08
N ASP A 60 -25.15 -6.71 4.63
CA ASP A 60 -25.54 -6.81 3.22
C ASP A 60 -26.10 -5.47 2.71
N GLU A 61 -27.02 -4.85 3.46
CA GLU A 61 -27.57 -3.53 3.13
C GLU A 61 -26.48 -2.44 3.10
N ALA A 62 -25.48 -2.53 3.99
CA ALA A 62 -24.35 -1.60 3.96
C ALA A 62 -23.45 -1.82 2.74
N ALA A 63 -23.14 -3.09 2.43
CA ALA A 63 -22.32 -3.46 1.29
C ALA A 63 -22.97 -3.01 -0.03
N GLU A 64 -24.27 -3.25 -0.22
CA GLU A 64 -25.01 -2.82 -1.40
C GLU A 64 -24.94 -1.29 -1.58
N ARG A 65 -25.27 -0.53 -0.53
CA ARG A 65 -25.21 0.95 -0.60
C ARG A 65 -23.81 1.50 -0.86
N TRP A 66 -22.77 0.87 -0.31
CA TRP A 66 -21.39 1.32 -0.54
C TRP A 66 -20.90 0.97 -1.94
N PHE A 67 -21.26 -0.22 -2.43
CA PHE A 67 -20.90 -0.68 -3.76
C PHE A 67 -21.62 0.11 -4.88
N ASP A 68 -22.86 0.50 -4.65
CA ASP A 68 -23.63 1.32 -5.59
C ASP A 68 -23.42 2.83 -5.41
N GLY A 69 -22.71 3.23 -4.35
CA GLY A 69 -22.46 4.64 -4.00
C GLY A 69 -21.34 5.30 -4.81
N ASP A 70 -21.04 6.55 -4.47
CA ASP A 70 -20.04 7.39 -5.16
C ASP A 70 -18.60 6.86 -5.05
N MET A 71 -18.34 6.00 -4.06
CA MET A 71 -17.07 5.32 -3.82
C MET A 71 -17.10 3.83 -4.23
N GLY A 72 -18.09 3.47 -5.05
CA GLY A 72 -18.26 2.16 -5.66
C GLY A 72 -17.65 2.05 -7.06
N PRO A 73 -17.48 0.84 -7.61
CA PRO A 73 -16.86 0.64 -8.93
C PRO A 73 -17.59 1.27 -10.11
N SER A 74 -18.90 1.46 -9.97
CA SER A 74 -19.72 2.00 -11.04
C SER A 74 -19.65 3.53 -11.14
N ALA A 75 -19.04 4.19 -10.14
CA ALA A 75 -18.87 5.63 -10.08
C ALA A 75 -18.09 6.18 -11.28
N ALA A 76 -18.41 7.40 -11.71
CA ALA A 76 -17.74 8.04 -12.85
C ALA A 76 -16.22 8.18 -12.61
N MET A 77 -15.83 8.52 -11.37
CA MET A 77 -14.41 8.61 -10.98
C MET A 77 -13.71 7.25 -11.15
N ALA A 78 -14.29 6.17 -10.63
CA ALA A 78 -13.75 4.82 -10.74
C ALA A 78 -13.54 4.40 -12.20
N LYS A 79 -14.52 4.67 -13.06
CA LYS A 79 -14.45 4.37 -14.50
C LYS A 79 -13.37 5.15 -15.25
N SER A 80 -12.95 6.30 -14.73
CA SER A 80 -11.91 7.15 -15.34
C SER A 80 -10.51 6.89 -14.78
N ALA A 81 -10.41 6.19 -13.65
CA ALA A 81 -9.14 5.92 -13.00
C ALA A 81 -8.38 4.82 -13.74
N THR A 82 -7.04 4.95 -13.79
CA THR A 82 -6.17 3.95 -14.43
C THR A 82 -6.03 2.68 -13.59
N ASN A 83 -6.03 2.82 -12.26
CA ASN A 83 -5.79 1.75 -11.31
C ASN A 83 -6.84 1.76 -10.20
N ASN A 84 -6.99 0.62 -9.54
CA ASN A 84 -8.01 0.39 -8.52
C ASN A 84 -7.43 0.36 -7.10
N CYS A 85 -8.28 0.58 -6.11
CA CYS A 85 -7.93 0.56 -4.69
C CYS A 85 -7.29 -0.76 -4.24
N SER A 86 -7.65 -1.90 -4.84
CA SER A 86 -7.10 -3.24 -4.53
C SER A 86 -5.58 -3.33 -4.64
N THR A 87 -4.94 -2.45 -5.41
CA THR A 87 -3.49 -2.41 -5.60
C THR A 87 -2.86 -1.12 -5.07
N CYS A 88 -3.65 -0.24 -4.45
CA CYS A 88 -3.21 1.08 -4.05
C CYS A 88 -2.53 1.05 -2.68
N GLY A 89 -1.33 1.63 -2.57
CA GLY A 89 -0.61 1.74 -1.29
C GLY A 89 -1.29 2.63 -0.24
N PHE A 90 -2.27 3.45 -0.63
CA PHE A 90 -3.06 4.29 0.28
C PHE A 90 -4.33 3.60 0.80
N LEU A 91 -4.58 2.34 0.44
CA LEU A 91 -5.71 1.58 0.95
C LEU A 91 -5.41 1.08 2.37
N LEU A 92 -6.22 1.50 3.33
CA LEU A 92 -6.23 0.92 4.66
C LEU A 92 -7.25 -0.24 4.69
N PRO A 93 -6.82 -1.50 4.93
CA PRO A 93 -7.75 -2.62 4.99
C PRO A 93 -8.65 -2.50 6.21
N ILE A 94 -9.94 -2.79 6.02
CA ILE A 94 -10.86 -3.08 7.12
C ILE A 94 -10.85 -4.58 7.35
N GLY A 95 -11.01 -5.03 8.59
CA GLY A 95 -11.14 -6.47 8.85
C GLY A 95 -12.59 -6.94 8.84
N GLY A 96 -12.79 -8.20 9.22
CA GLY A 96 -14.09 -8.84 9.18
C GLY A 96 -14.55 -9.16 7.75
N PRO A 97 -15.82 -9.60 7.58
CA PRO A 97 -16.31 -10.10 6.30
C PRO A 97 -16.37 -9.05 5.19
N LEU A 98 -16.56 -7.77 5.53
CA LEU A 98 -16.58 -6.69 4.54
C LEU A 98 -15.19 -6.33 4.00
N GLY A 99 -14.13 -6.71 4.71
CA GLY A 99 -12.73 -6.41 4.34
C GLY A 99 -12.26 -7.04 3.04
N GLN A 100 -12.96 -8.05 2.52
CA GLN A 100 -12.65 -8.64 1.22
C GLN A 100 -13.13 -7.76 0.05
N MET A 101 -14.10 -6.89 0.27
CA MET A 101 -14.76 -6.08 -0.76
C MET A 101 -14.49 -4.59 -0.63
N PHE A 102 -14.10 -4.13 0.57
CA PHE A 102 -13.95 -2.72 0.88
C PHE A 102 -12.70 -2.43 1.71
N GLY A 103 -12.24 -1.18 1.65
CA GLY A 103 -11.24 -0.62 2.56
C GLY A 103 -11.52 0.86 2.80
N VAL A 104 -10.59 1.56 3.47
CA VAL A 104 -10.67 3.01 3.67
C VAL A 104 -9.55 3.68 2.87
N CYS A 105 -9.87 4.73 2.12
CA CYS A 105 -8.84 5.52 1.43
C CYS A 105 -8.16 6.47 2.42
N ALA A 106 -6.83 6.50 2.42
CA ALA A 106 -6.01 7.38 3.26
C ALA A 106 -5.16 8.36 2.43
N ASN A 107 -5.54 8.62 1.18
CA ASN A 107 -4.86 9.60 0.34
C ASN A 107 -5.50 10.97 0.51
N LEU A 108 -4.83 11.86 1.26
CA LEU A 108 -5.27 13.23 1.54
C LEU A 108 -5.72 14.04 0.32
N ILE A 109 -5.14 13.79 -0.85
CA ILE A 109 -5.45 14.55 -2.08
C ILE A 109 -6.68 13.95 -2.79
N ALA A 110 -6.99 12.68 -2.55
CA ALA A 110 -8.13 12.03 -3.17
C ALA A 110 -9.44 12.53 -2.54
N PRO A 111 -10.52 12.71 -3.34
CA PRO A 111 -11.84 13.05 -2.81
C PRO A 111 -12.43 11.95 -1.90
N ALA A 112 -11.86 10.75 -1.97
CA ALA A 112 -12.26 9.59 -1.17
C ALA A 112 -11.55 9.50 0.19
N ASP A 113 -10.64 10.42 0.53
CA ASP A 113 -9.91 10.38 1.81
C ASP A 113 -10.86 10.23 3.01
N GLY A 114 -10.58 9.28 3.90
CA GLY A 114 -11.40 8.97 5.06
C GLY A 114 -12.73 8.25 4.76
N HIS A 115 -13.00 7.87 3.52
CA HIS A 115 -14.24 7.17 3.14
C HIS A 115 -14.00 5.67 2.90
N VAL A 116 -15.06 4.88 3.08
CA VAL A 116 -15.09 3.49 2.65
C VAL A 116 -15.15 3.45 1.12
N VAL A 117 -14.23 2.71 0.52
CA VAL A 117 -14.09 2.53 -0.93
C VAL A 117 -14.19 1.05 -1.29
N ALA A 118 -14.80 0.73 -2.42
CA ALA A 118 -14.76 -0.62 -2.96
C ALA A 118 -13.34 -0.96 -3.47
N MET A 119 -12.95 -2.24 -3.43
CA MET A 119 -11.63 -2.67 -3.92
C MET A 119 -11.39 -2.31 -5.39
N ASN A 120 -12.45 -2.26 -6.19
CA ASN A 120 -12.44 -1.89 -7.60
C ASN A 120 -12.85 -0.43 -7.86
N TYR A 121 -12.89 0.41 -6.83
CA TYR A 121 -12.95 1.87 -6.97
C TYR A 121 -11.58 2.41 -7.38
N GLY A 122 -11.54 3.57 -8.05
CA GLY A 122 -10.31 4.30 -8.32
C GLY A 122 -10.55 5.81 -8.27
N CYS A 123 -9.60 6.55 -7.71
CA CYS A 123 -9.70 8.01 -7.52
C CYS A 123 -8.75 8.83 -8.41
N GLY A 124 -7.95 8.17 -9.26
CA GLY A 124 -6.89 8.81 -10.07
C GLY A 124 -5.60 9.11 -9.30
N GLY A 125 -5.66 9.26 -7.97
CA GLY A 125 -4.49 9.41 -7.09
C GLY A 125 -3.90 8.09 -6.60
N HIS A 126 -3.73 7.11 -7.49
CA HIS A 126 -3.17 5.80 -7.12
C HIS A 126 -1.65 5.90 -6.86
N SER A 127 -1.13 5.14 -5.90
CA SER A 127 0.28 5.22 -5.44
C SER A 127 1.30 4.96 -6.55
N GLU A 128 0.95 4.13 -7.51
CA GLU A 128 1.80 3.75 -8.66
C GLU A 128 1.61 4.61 -9.92
N VAL A 129 0.90 5.74 -9.85
CA VAL A 129 0.80 6.65 -11.00
C VAL A 129 2.10 7.46 -11.10
N THR A 130 2.98 7.05 -12.01
CA THR A 130 4.23 7.75 -12.31
C THR A 130 4.12 8.48 -13.64
N LEU A 131 4.65 9.70 -13.69
CA LEU A 131 4.80 10.43 -14.95
C LEU A 131 6.11 10.01 -15.59
N GLU A 132 6.04 9.43 -16.79
CA GLU A 132 7.23 9.36 -17.63
C GLU A 132 7.57 10.78 -18.05
N VAL A 133 8.63 11.32 -17.44
CA VAL A 133 9.22 12.58 -17.91
C VAL A 133 9.90 12.25 -19.23
N SER A 134 9.21 12.49 -20.34
CA SER A 134 9.86 12.52 -21.64
C SER A 134 10.86 13.66 -21.60
N VAL A 135 12.14 13.32 -21.46
CA VAL A 135 13.22 14.30 -21.64
C VAL A 135 13.01 14.90 -23.03
N PRO A 136 12.86 16.23 -23.17
CA PRO A 136 12.77 16.81 -24.50
C PRO A 136 13.99 16.32 -25.27
N LEU A 137 13.75 15.75 -26.46
CA LEU A 137 14.82 15.29 -27.32
C LEU A 137 15.76 16.49 -27.48
N ALA A 138 16.94 16.43 -26.88
CA ALA A 138 17.90 17.51 -26.99
C ALA A 138 18.10 17.71 -28.49
N GLU A 139 17.75 18.89 -29.00
CA GLU A 139 18.17 19.25 -30.35
C GLU A 139 19.68 19.04 -30.37
N ASN A 140 20.15 18.25 -31.32
CA ASN A 140 21.55 17.95 -31.45
C ASN A 140 22.27 19.29 -31.70
N ALA A 141 22.85 19.85 -30.64
CA ALA A 141 23.65 21.06 -30.71
C ALA A 141 24.94 20.67 -31.44
N THR A 142 24.92 20.73 -32.76
CA THR A 142 26.15 20.73 -33.55
C THR A 142 26.80 22.10 -33.38
N ASP A 143 27.88 22.15 -32.60
CA ASP A 143 28.70 23.36 -32.40
C ASP A 143 29.48 23.77 -33.67
N GLU A 144 29.39 22.99 -34.74
CA GLU A 144 30.15 23.24 -35.98
C GLU A 144 29.24 23.69 -37.13
N PHE A 145 29.17 25.00 -37.32
CA PHE A 145 28.63 25.62 -38.56
C PHE A 145 29.72 26.12 -39.50
N GLY A 146 31.00 25.92 -39.16
CA GLY A 146 32.11 26.46 -39.92
C GLY A 146 33.36 25.62 -39.76
N TRP A 147 33.97 25.29 -40.90
CA TRP A 147 35.29 24.67 -40.96
C TRP A 147 36.33 25.77 -40.84
N ASP A 148 37.23 25.69 -39.87
CA ASP A 148 38.43 26.52 -39.87
C ASP A 148 39.31 26.10 -41.05
N HIS A 149 39.43 26.99 -42.03
CA HIS A 149 40.37 26.83 -43.14
C HIS A 149 41.79 27.07 -42.62
N LEU A 150 42.46 26.00 -42.21
CA LEU A 150 43.90 26.02 -41.97
C LEU A 150 44.63 26.19 -43.29
N ASP A 151 45.22 27.37 -43.50
CA ASP A 151 46.10 27.60 -44.63
C ASP A 151 47.45 26.91 -44.36
N LEU A 152 47.66 25.74 -44.99
CA LEU A 152 48.88 24.95 -44.87
C LEU A 152 50.03 25.49 -45.74
N SER A 153 49.86 26.64 -46.39
CA SER A 153 50.89 27.22 -47.25
C SER A 153 51.96 28.01 -46.49
N GLU A 154 51.72 28.34 -45.21
CA GLU A 154 52.73 28.96 -44.36
C GLU A 154 53.26 27.94 -43.33
N PRO A 155 54.56 27.61 -43.36
CA PRO A 155 55.19 26.80 -42.33
C PRO A 155 55.49 27.66 -41.10
N ASP A 156 54.46 28.16 -40.40
CA ASP A 156 54.61 28.78 -39.09
C ASP A 156 54.44 27.74 -37.97
N LEU A 157 55.24 26.67 -38.05
CA LEU A 157 55.61 25.89 -36.88
C LEU A 157 56.99 26.35 -36.42
N VAL A 158 57.03 27.50 -35.75
CA VAL A 158 58.12 27.77 -34.82
C VAL A 158 57.83 26.92 -33.59
N ILE A 159 58.49 25.77 -33.51
CA ILE A 159 58.62 25.04 -32.26
C ILE A 159 59.49 25.92 -31.36
N THR A 160 58.88 26.79 -30.58
CA THR A 160 59.56 27.35 -29.40
C THR A 160 59.58 26.25 -28.36
N GLU A 161 60.78 25.84 -27.93
CA GLU A 161 60.91 24.98 -26.77
C GLU A 161 60.22 25.66 -25.59
N PRO A 162 59.40 24.93 -24.80
CA PRO A 162 58.71 25.53 -23.66
C PRO A 162 59.77 26.03 -22.67
N THR A 163 59.74 27.31 -22.36
CA THR A 163 60.47 27.84 -21.21
C THR A 163 59.73 27.46 -19.93
N GLU A 164 60.48 27.22 -18.85
CA GLU A 164 60.00 26.66 -17.59
C GLU A 164 58.86 27.46 -16.91
N ASP A 165 58.54 28.68 -17.39
CA ASP A 165 57.44 29.52 -16.90
C ASP A 165 56.04 29.13 -17.43
N ASP A 166 55.91 28.37 -18.52
CA ASP A 166 54.60 27.98 -19.08
C ASP A 166 53.91 26.82 -18.33
N LEU A 167 54.56 26.27 -17.30
CA LEU A 167 54.03 25.16 -16.49
C LEU A 167 53.18 25.62 -15.29
N VAL A 168 52.92 26.92 -15.15
CA VAL A 168 52.10 27.45 -14.07
C VAL A 168 50.72 27.86 -14.60
N GLY A 169 50.00 26.88 -15.12
CA GLY A 169 48.58 26.97 -15.45
C GLY A 169 47.72 26.73 -14.19
N ASP A 170 46.88 27.73 -13.93
CA ASP A 170 45.97 27.93 -12.80
C ASP A 170 45.36 26.68 -12.13
N VAL A 171 45.32 26.71 -10.81
CA VAL A 171 44.76 25.67 -9.94
C VAL A 171 43.25 25.63 -10.14
N LEU A 172 42.73 24.55 -10.72
CA LEU A 172 41.30 24.26 -10.69
C LEU A 172 40.85 24.15 -9.23
N GLY A 173 40.09 25.16 -8.79
CA GLY A 173 39.53 25.25 -7.45
C GLY A 173 38.56 24.12 -7.12
N ASP A 174 38.52 23.83 -5.82
CA ASP A 174 37.86 22.74 -5.07
C ASP A 174 36.31 22.65 -5.17
N GLN A 175 35.70 22.95 -6.31
CA GLN A 175 34.24 23.03 -6.46
C GLN A 175 33.62 21.91 -7.31
N THR A 176 34.40 20.93 -7.78
CA THR A 176 33.90 19.82 -8.62
C THR A 176 33.61 18.51 -7.88
N LEU A 177 33.68 18.48 -6.55
CA LEU A 177 33.41 17.28 -5.74
C LEU A 177 32.01 17.23 -5.09
N LEU A 178 30.98 17.82 -5.71
CA LEU A 178 29.59 17.73 -5.23
C LEU A 178 28.64 16.94 -6.14
N ALA A 179 29.18 16.06 -6.99
CA ALA A 179 28.37 15.24 -7.89
C ALA A 179 28.82 13.77 -7.93
N ALA A 180 28.85 13.12 -6.76
CA ALA A 180 28.71 11.67 -6.63
C ALA A 180 28.36 11.33 -5.18
N GLY A 181 27.07 11.18 -4.89
CA GLY A 181 26.58 10.68 -3.60
C GLY A 181 26.98 9.22 -3.42
N ALA A 182 28.18 8.97 -2.90
CA ALA A 182 28.60 7.67 -2.41
C ALA A 182 28.18 7.55 -0.93
N ILE A 183 27.39 6.51 -0.67
CA ILE A 183 26.91 6.09 0.65
C ILE A 183 28.11 5.69 1.51
N LEU A 184 28.24 6.30 2.70
CA LEU A 184 29.22 5.89 3.71
C LEU A 184 28.54 4.87 4.64
N GLU A 185 28.90 3.59 4.50
CA GLU A 185 28.62 2.56 5.50
C GLU A 185 29.50 2.81 6.74
N VAL A 186 28.86 2.96 7.90
CA VAL A 186 29.55 2.92 9.20
C VAL A 186 29.36 1.53 9.77
N ALA A 187 30.41 0.71 9.68
CA ALA A 187 30.57 -0.46 10.52
C ALA A 187 31.28 -0.02 11.80
N ASP A 188 30.65 -0.22 12.96
CA ASP A 188 31.35 -0.23 14.24
C ASP A 188 31.10 -1.58 14.92
N ALA A 189 32.19 -2.18 15.36
CA ALA A 189 32.27 -3.54 15.85
C ALA A 189 32.66 -3.53 17.33
N THR A 190 31.95 -4.36 18.08
CA THR A 190 32.30 -5.01 19.36
C THR A 190 32.18 -4.25 20.68
N ASP A 191 31.35 -4.81 21.57
CA ASP A 191 31.71 -5.05 22.97
C ASP A 191 31.08 -6.38 23.44
N PRO A 192 31.84 -7.34 24.03
CA PRO A 192 31.32 -8.64 24.47
C PRO A 192 31.12 -8.74 25.99
N ALA A 193 29.95 -9.23 26.41
CA ALA A 193 29.70 -9.94 27.67
C ALA A 193 28.36 -10.68 27.51
N ASP A 194 28.38 -12.00 27.27
CA ASP A 194 28.25 -13.06 28.27
C ASP A 194 26.91 -13.02 29.02
N GLU A 195 25.99 -13.92 28.68
CA GLU A 195 25.48 -14.93 29.62
C GLU A 195 24.54 -15.93 28.91
N THR A 196 24.61 -17.16 29.41
CA THR A 196 24.18 -18.45 28.88
C THR A 196 22.67 -18.68 28.77
N GLY A 197 22.23 -19.45 27.78
CA GLY A 197 20.87 -20.02 27.73
C GLY A 197 20.65 -20.95 26.53
N GLU A 198 21.04 -22.22 26.65
CA GLU A 198 20.68 -23.29 25.72
C GLU A 198 19.17 -23.54 25.73
N GLY A 199 18.55 -23.49 24.54
CA GLY A 199 17.13 -23.74 24.33
C GLY A 199 16.87 -24.22 22.90
N ASP A 200 17.14 -25.51 22.70
CA ASP A 200 16.54 -26.46 21.74
C ASP A 200 15.63 -25.87 20.63
N THR A 201 16.17 -25.70 19.43
CA THR A 201 15.41 -25.41 18.21
C THR A 201 15.44 -26.62 17.27
N ASN A 202 14.72 -27.68 17.61
CA ASN A 202 14.33 -28.69 16.63
C ASN A 202 12.88 -28.44 16.17
N PRO A 203 12.63 -28.27 14.86
CA PRO A 203 11.27 -28.19 14.33
C PRO A 203 10.60 -29.57 14.43
N PRO A 204 9.30 -29.66 14.79
CA PRO A 204 8.62 -30.95 14.85
C PRO A 204 8.42 -31.53 13.45
N THR A 205 8.81 -32.81 13.29
CA THR A 205 8.53 -33.62 12.11
C THR A 205 7.05 -34.03 12.09
N LEU A 206 6.36 -33.72 10.99
CA LEU A 206 4.97 -34.12 10.72
C LEU A 206 4.94 -35.59 10.28
N ASP A 207 4.73 -36.50 11.21
CA ASP A 207 4.27 -37.86 10.92
C ASP A 207 2.81 -37.99 11.32
N ALA A 208 1.91 -37.89 10.34
CA ALA A 208 0.51 -38.29 10.49
C ALA A 208 0.05 -38.99 9.21
N GLU A 209 0.10 -40.31 9.23
CA GLU A 209 -0.53 -41.18 8.24
C GLU A 209 -2.05 -40.96 8.27
N LEU A 210 -2.59 -40.45 7.16
CA LEU A 210 -4.03 -40.33 6.94
C LEU A 210 -4.54 -41.66 6.39
N THR A 211 -4.98 -42.57 7.25
CA THR A 211 -5.81 -43.72 6.84
C THR A 211 -7.20 -43.21 6.49
N VAL A 212 -7.52 -43.24 5.19
CA VAL A 212 -8.86 -43.03 4.66
C VAL A 212 -9.59 -44.36 4.71
N GLU A 213 -10.55 -44.51 5.64
CA GLU A 213 -11.54 -45.58 5.58
C GLU A 213 -12.74 -45.09 4.76
N ASP A 214 -12.91 -45.66 3.57
CA ASP A 214 -14.07 -45.42 2.71
C ASP A 214 -15.36 -45.84 3.42
N ARG A 215 -16.24 -44.87 3.68
CA ARG A 215 -17.58 -45.10 4.22
C ARG A 215 -18.47 -45.57 3.07
N GLN A 216 -18.80 -46.84 3.08
CA GLN A 216 -19.72 -47.49 2.16
C GLN A 216 -21.14 -46.94 2.39
N ASP A 217 -21.73 -46.37 1.34
CA ASP A 217 -23.08 -45.81 1.31
C ASP A 217 -24.07 -46.98 1.22
N ASP A 218 -24.66 -47.37 2.35
CA ASP A 218 -25.78 -48.32 2.40
C ASP A 218 -27.06 -47.57 2.01
N THR A 219 -27.44 -47.67 0.74
CA THR A 219 -28.82 -47.48 0.32
C THR A 219 -29.61 -48.74 0.61
N ASP A 220 -30.52 -48.70 1.59
CA ASP A 220 -31.71 -49.56 1.54
C ASP A 220 -32.91 -48.96 2.30
N ASN A 221 -34.01 -48.90 1.53
CA ASN A 221 -35.43 -48.80 1.88
C ASN A 221 -36.06 -47.45 2.29
#